data_AF-A0A352PZT2-F1
#
_entry.id   AF-A0A352PZT2-F1
#
_cell.length_a   1.000
_cell.length_b   1.000
_cell.length_c   1.000
_cell.angle_alpha   90.00
_cell.angle_beta   90.00
_cell.angle_gamma   90.00
#
_symmetry.space_group_name_H-M   'P 1'
#
loop_
_entity.id
_entity.type
_entity.pdbx_description
1 polymer ?
#
loop_
_entity_poly.entity_id
_entity_poly.type
_entity_poly.pdbx_seq_one_letter_code
_entity_poly.pdbx_strand_id
1 'polypeptide(L)'
;MNITEFTGFVFLGSLAAGFLGSLTGLGGGVVIVPLLTLVFGADIRYAIGASLVSVIATSSGAAAAYVKEGFSNIRIGMFLEMATTLGALLGAAAAGFLPTRVIAVIFGVVLLYSAYLSSRPHHAQTGDDHPDSLAVRLRMDGSYPTTNGLVSYHVHAVPTGFSLMFLAGGLSGLLGIGS
;
A
#
# COMPACT_ATOMS: atom_id res chain seq x y z
N MET A 1 11.87 -25.10 -18.70
CA MET A 1 12.48 -24.61 -17.45
C MET A 1 12.35 -25.70 -16.41
N ASN A 2 13.44 -26.11 -15.79
CA ASN A 2 13.38 -27.08 -14.70
C ASN A 2 12.77 -26.43 -13.45
N ILE A 3 12.15 -27.24 -12.57
CA ILE A 3 11.44 -26.73 -11.38
C ILE A 3 12.35 -25.90 -10.46
N THR A 4 13.63 -26.26 -10.40
CA THR A 4 14.67 -25.59 -9.62
C THR A 4 15.02 -24.22 -10.20
N GLU A 5 15.14 -24.12 -11.52
CA GLU A 5 15.40 -22.85 -12.21
C GLU A 5 14.21 -21.89 -12.05
N PHE A 6 12.98 -22.40 -12.23
CA PHE A 6 11.76 -21.62 -12.03
C PHE A 6 11.68 -21.08 -10.60
N THR A 7 11.89 -21.94 -9.60
CA THR A 7 11.87 -21.54 -8.19
C THR A 7 12.96 -20.51 -7.88
N GLY A 8 14.16 -20.68 -8.45
CA GLY A 8 15.28 -19.75 -8.28
C GLY A 8 14.97 -18.36 -8.82
N PHE A 9 14.40 -18.26 -10.03
CA PHE A 9 14.02 -16.96 -10.62
C PHE A 9 12.87 -16.29 -9.87
N VAL A 10 11.86 -17.05 -9.46
CA VAL A 10 10.74 -16.51 -8.68
C VAL A 10 11.23 -16.01 -7.31
N PHE A 11 12.14 -16.73 -6.65
CA PHE A 11 12.72 -16.30 -5.38
C PHE A 11 13.50 -14.99 -5.52
N LEU A 12 14.42 -14.90 -6.48
CA LEU A 12 15.20 -13.68 -6.73
C LEU A 12 14.31 -12.51 -7.14
N GLY A 13 13.33 -12.76 -8.01
CA GLY A 13 12.37 -11.75 -8.44
C GLY A 13 11.51 -11.24 -7.29
N SER A 14 11.07 -12.12 -6.40
CA SER A 14 10.30 -11.75 -5.20
C SER A 14 11.15 -10.97 -4.19
N LEU A 15 12.43 -11.32 -4.03
CA LEU A 15 13.36 -10.57 -3.18
C LEU A 15 13.58 -9.15 -3.70
N ALA A 16 13.83 -9.01 -5.00
CA ALA A 16 13.97 -7.71 -5.65
C ALA A 16 12.67 -6.89 -5.56
N ALA A 17 11.52 -7.54 -5.79
CA ALA A 17 10.22 -6.91 -5.66
C ALA A 17 9.93 -6.44 -4.22
N GLY A 18 10.28 -7.23 -3.21
CA GLY A 18 10.14 -6.85 -1.80
C GLY A 18 11.05 -5.68 -1.42
N PHE A 19 12.29 -5.67 -1.92
CA PHE A 19 13.23 -4.57 -1.71
C PHE A 19 12.76 -3.27 -2.37
N LEU A 20 12.35 -3.32 -3.63
CA LEU A 20 11.77 -2.16 -4.32
C LEU A 20 10.45 -1.73 -3.68
N GLY A 21 9.66 -2.71 -3.23
CA GLY A 21 8.39 -2.50 -2.54
C GLY A 21 8.54 -1.78 -1.21
N SER A 22 9.56 -2.11 -0.42
CA SER A 22 9.83 -1.43 0.85
C SER A 22 10.39 -0.02 0.65
N LEU A 23 11.21 0.20 -0.38
CA LEU A 23 11.73 1.54 -0.72
C LEU A 23 10.64 2.49 -1.23
N THR A 24 9.69 1.96 -2.00
CA THR A 24 8.59 2.76 -2.58
C THR A 24 7.37 2.85 -1.68
N GLY A 25 7.29 2.03 -0.62
CA GLY A 25 6.12 1.93 0.26
C GLY A 25 4.92 1.21 -0.35
N LEU A 26 5.05 0.63 -1.56
CA LEU A 26 3.95 -0.01 -2.31
C LEU A 26 3.85 -1.54 -2.09
N GLY A 27 4.62 -2.10 -1.14
CA GLY A 27 4.49 -3.52 -0.73
C GLY A 27 4.95 -4.57 -1.76
N GLY A 28 5.57 -4.16 -2.86
CA GLY A 28 6.19 -5.07 -3.86
C GLY A 28 5.20 -5.73 -4.83
N GLY A 29 3.90 -5.63 -4.57
CA GLY A 29 2.86 -6.21 -5.44
C GLY A 29 2.82 -5.64 -6.85
N VAL A 30 3.16 -4.35 -6.96
CA VAL A 30 3.38 -3.65 -8.24
C VAL A 30 4.43 -4.33 -9.13
N VAL A 31 5.39 -5.04 -8.53
CA VAL A 31 6.45 -5.77 -9.25
C VAL A 31 6.11 -7.26 -9.39
N ILE A 32 5.56 -7.89 -8.35
CA ILE A 32 5.26 -9.33 -8.33
C ILE A 32 4.17 -9.69 -9.35
N VAL A 33 3.11 -8.89 -9.46
CA VAL A 33 2.00 -9.22 -10.37
C VAL A 33 2.45 -9.19 -11.84
N PRO A 34 3.11 -8.13 -12.36
CA PRO A 34 3.65 -8.15 -13.73
C PRO A 34 4.71 -9.23 -13.94
N LEU A 35 5.57 -9.49 -12.95
CA LEU A 35 6.57 -10.54 -13.04
C LEU A 35 5.91 -11.91 -13.27
N LEU A 36 4.94 -12.29 -12.44
CA LEU A 36 4.27 -13.58 -12.55
C LEU A 36 3.40 -13.67 -13.81
N THR A 37 2.71 -12.60 -14.19
CA THR A 37 1.78 -12.62 -15.33
C THR A 37 2.47 -12.47 -16.69
N LEU A 38 3.39 -11.52 -16.84
CA LEU A 38 4.01 -11.20 -18.13
C LEU A 38 5.26 -12.05 -18.40
N VAL A 39 6.06 -12.36 -17.37
CA VAL A 39 7.30 -13.12 -17.55
C VAL A 39 7.04 -14.62 -17.45
N PHE A 40 6.26 -15.05 -16.46
CA PHE A 40 5.99 -16.48 -16.22
C PHE A 40 4.65 -16.97 -16.79
N GLY A 41 3.81 -16.09 -17.34
CA GLY A 41 2.54 -16.47 -17.94
C GLY A 41 1.50 -17.01 -16.96
N ALA A 42 1.65 -16.74 -15.65
CA ALA A 42 0.72 -17.18 -14.63
C ALA A 42 -0.63 -16.46 -14.75
N ASP A 43 -1.71 -17.14 -14.37
CA ASP A 43 -3.02 -16.49 -14.28
C ASP A 43 -2.96 -15.34 -13.26
N ILE A 44 -3.52 -14.19 -13.64
CA ILE A 44 -3.47 -12.98 -12.83
C ILE A 44 -4.13 -13.18 -11.46
N ARG A 45 -5.14 -14.06 -11.30
CA ARG A 45 -5.76 -14.31 -10.01
C ARG A 45 -4.78 -14.98 -9.04
N TYR A 46 -3.96 -15.91 -9.53
CA TYR A 46 -2.89 -16.51 -8.71
C TYR A 46 -1.78 -15.50 -8.43
N ALA A 47 -1.41 -14.68 -9.41
CA ALA A 47 -0.40 -13.63 -9.22
C ALA A 47 -0.83 -12.59 -8.16
N ILE A 48 -2.10 -12.17 -8.19
CA ILE A 48 -2.72 -11.28 -7.20
C ILE A 48 -2.68 -11.90 -5.80
N GLY A 49 -3.05 -13.18 -5.67
CA GLY A 49 -2.99 -13.90 -4.40
C GLY A 49 -1.56 -13.99 -3.84
N ALA A 50 -0.59 -14.35 -4.68
CA ALA A 50 0.82 -14.41 -4.30
C ALA A 50 1.38 -13.02 -3.91
N SER A 51 1.00 -11.99 -4.65
CA SER A 51 1.33 -10.59 -4.36
C SER A 51 0.83 -10.16 -2.98
N LEU A 52 -0.44 -10.44 -2.64
CA LEU A 52 -1.00 -10.10 -1.34
C LEU A 52 -0.23 -10.72 -0.17
N VAL A 53 0.15 -11.99 -0.29
CA VAL A 53 0.97 -12.66 0.75
C VAL A 53 2.30 -11.96 0.91
N SER A 54 2.96 -11.60 -0.19
CA SER A 54 4.22 -10.85 -0.15
C SER A 54 4.05 -9.47 0.46
N VAL A 55 3.04 -8.71 0.03
CA VAL A 55 2.73 -7.36 0.52
C VAL A 55 2.49 -7.39 2.03
N ILE A 56 1.73 -8.37 2.54
CA ILE A 56 1.48 -8.53 3.97
C ILE A 56 2.79 -8.75 4.71
N ALA A 57 3.66 -9.63 4.21
CA ALA A 57 4.95 -9.91 4.83
C ALA A 57 5.87 -8.69 4.83
N THR A 58 6.03 -7.99 3.70
CA THR A 58 6.92 -6.83 3.58
C THR A 58 6.41 -5.64 4.38
N SER A 59 5.10 -5.38 4.34
CA SER A 59 4.48 -4.24 5.04
C SER A 59 4.50 -4.45 6.55
N SER A 60 4.27 -5.69 7.03
CA SER A 60 4.38 -6.01 8.46
C SER A 60 5.81 -5.83 8.97
N GLY A 61 6.81 -6.24 8.18
CA GLY A 61 8.22 -6.05 8.50
C GLY A 61 8.60 -4.56 8.62
N ALA A 62 8.22 -3.75 7.62
CA ALA A 62 8.47 -2.31 7.63
C ALA A 62 7.70 -1.58 8.75
N ALA A 63 6.42 -1.92 8.96
CA ALA A 63 5.60 -1.34 10.01
C ALA A 63 6.19 -1.61 11.40
N ALA A 64 6.63 -2.84 11.68
CA ALA A 64 7.22 -3.18 12.97
C ALA A 64 8.47 -2.32 13.29
N ALA A 65 9.30 -2.04 12.28
CA ALA A 65 10.46 -1.16 12.43
C ALA A 65 10.03 0.29 12.73
N TYR A 66 9.13 0.86 11.93
CA TYR A 66 8.68 2.25 12.11
C TYR A 66 7.92 2.48 13.43
N VAL A 67 7.16 1.48 13.89
CA VAL A 67 6.50 1.54 15.20
C VAL A 67 7.51 1.50 16.33
N LYS A 68 8.51 0.62 16.25
CA LYS A 68 9.57 0.51 17.26
C LYS A 68 10.42 1.78 17.35
N GLU A 69 10.66 2.43 16.22
CA GLU A 69 11.45 3.66 16.14
C GLU A 69 10.65 4.93 16.50
N GLY A 70 9.34 4.81 16.72
CA GLY A 70 8.49 5.93 17.14
C GLY A 70 8.11 6.90 16.02
N PHE A 71 8.30 6.51 14.76
CA PHE A 71 7.87 7.29 13.59
C PHE A 71 6.36 7.18 13.33
N SER A 72 5.75 6.05 13.71
CA SER A 72 4.35 5.76 13.42
C SER A 72 3.40 6.11 14.57
N ASN A 73 2.35 6.87 14.27
CA ASN A 73 1.24 7.07 15.20
C ASN A 73 0.18 5.99 15.02
N ILE A 74 0.18 5.04 15.96
CA ILE A 74 -0.70 3.86 15.93
C ILE A 74 -2.19 4.25 15.92
N ARG A 75 -2.56 5.38 16.55
CA ARG A 75 -3.96 5.80 16.60
C ARG A 75 -4.49 6.20 15.23
N ILE A 76 -3.69 6.97 14.49
CA ILE A 76 -4.00 7.34 13.11
C ILE A 76 -4.00 6.09 12.23
N GLY A 77 -2.99 5.23 12.40
CA GLY A 77 -2.84 3.98 11.67
C GLY A 77 -4.07 3.08 11.80
N MET A 78 -4.52 2.78 13.03
CA MET A 78 -5.70 1.95 13.27
C MET A 78 -6.99 2.60 12.72
N PHE A 79 -7.11 3.92 12.79
CA PHE A 79 -8.29 4.61 12.26
C PHE A 79 -8.38 4.51 10.72
N LEU A 80 -7.26 4.72 10.03
CA LEU A 80 -7.17 4.58 8.58
C LEU A 80 -7.30 3.12 8.14
N GLU A 81 -6.72 2.19 8.91
CA GLU A 81 -6.78 0.74 8.65
C GLU A 81 -8.23 0.23 8.63
N MET A 82 -9.08 0.69 9.56
CA MET A 82 -10.51 0.35 9.51
C MET A 82 -11.17 0.78 8.19
N ALA A 83 -10.84 1.96 7.67
CA ALA A 83 -11.35 2.44 6.38
C ALA A 83 -10.88 1.54 5.24
N THR A 84 -9.59 1.25 5.21
CA THR A 84 -8.92 0.42 4.21
C THR A 84 -9.49 -0.99 4.20
N THR A 85 -9.65 -1.61 5.37
CA THR A 85 -10.16 -2.99 5.51
C THR A 85 -11.61 -3.11 5.05
N LEU A 86 -12.47 -2.12 5.37
CA LEU A 86 -13.84 -2.08 4.86
C LEU A 86 -13.87 -1.92 3.33
N GLY A 87 -13.04 -1.03 2.79
CA GLY A 87 -12.88 -0.86 1.35
C GLY A 87 -12.41 -2.15 0.67
N ALA A 88 -11.38 -2.79 1.22
CA ALA A 88 -10.78 -4.01 0.70
C ALA A 88 -11.75 -5.18 0.66
N LEU A 89 -12.61 -5.33 1.68
CA LEU A 89 -13.64 -6.37 1.69
C LEU A 89 -14.63 -6.17 0.52
N LEU A 90 -15.05 -4.94 0.26
CA LEU A 90 -15.93 -4.62 -0.87
C LEU A 90 -15.22 -4.81 -2.22
N GLY A 91 -13.96 -4.41 -2.32
CA GLY A 91 -13.13 -4.59 -3.51
C GLY A 91 -12.91 -6.06 -3.86
N ALA A 92 -12.59 -6.88 -2.85
CA ALA A 92 -12.40 -8.32 -3.00
C ALA A 92 -13.72 -9.03 -3.37
N ALA A 93 -14.84 -8.63 -2.77
CA ALA A 93 -16.16 -9.15 -3.14
C ALA A 93 -16.48 -8.82 -4.61
N ALA A 94 -16.22 -7.58 -5.05
CA ALA A 94 -16.39 -7.18 -6.44
C ALA A 94 -15.48 -7.97 -7.40
N ALA A 95 -14.22 -8.24 -7.01
CA ALA A 95 -13.27 -9.01 -7.82
C ALA A 95 -13.80 -10.40 -8.21
N GLY A 96 -14.57 -11.04 -7.31
CA GLY A 96 -15.20 -12.34 -7.56
C GLY A 96 -16.22 -12.33 -8.71
N PHE A 97 -16.85 -11.19 -8.97
CA PHE A 97 -17.85 -11.04 -10.03
C PHE A 97 -17.26 -10.50 -11.34
N LEU A 98 -16.01 -10.01 -11.34
CA LEU A 98 -15.39 -9.41 -12.51
C LEU A 98 -14.65 -10.44 -13.39
N PRO A 99 -14.75 -10.33 -14.72
CA PRO A 99 -13.91 -11.10 -15.63
C PRO A 99 -12.43 -10.75 -15.46
N THR A 100 -11.56 -11.75 -15.62
CA THR A 100 -10.09 -11.63 -15.52
C THR A 100 -9.52 -10.49 -16.38
N ARG A 101 -10.06 -10.29 -17.59
CA ARG A 101 -9.65 -9.20 -18.49
C ARG A 101 -9.91 -7.82 -17.90
N VAL A 102 -11.04 -7.64 -17.20
CA VAL A 102 -11.40 -6.35 -16.59
C VAL A 102 -10.45 -6.05 -15.44
N ILE A 103 -10.16 -7.05 -14.59
CA ILE A 103 -9.18 -6.92 -13.49
C ILE A 103 -7.81 -6.52 -14.04
N ALA A 104 -7.34 -7.15 -15.11
CA ALA A 104 -6.06 -6.81 -15.74
C ALA A 104 -6.02 -5.38 -16.29
N VAL A 105 -7.11 -4.89 -16.89
CA VAL A 105 -7.20 -3.51 -17.38
C VAL A 105 -7.19 -2.51 -16.22
N ILE A 106 -7.98 -2.75 -15.18
CA ILE A 106 -8.00 -1.87 -13.99
C ILE A 106 -6.62 -1.84 -13.33
N PHE A 107 -5.99 -3.01 -13.18
CA PHE A 107 -4.62 -3.13 -12.66
C PHE A 107 -3.63 -2.27 -13.46
N GLY A 108 -3.64 -2.40 -14.79
CA GLY A 108 -2.77 -1.62 -15.68
C GLY A 108 -3.00 -0.12 -15.57
N VAL A 109 -4.27 0.32 -15.50
CA VAL A 109 -4.62 1.74 -15.32
C VAL A 109 -4.10 2.27 -13.98
N VAL A 110 -4.29 1.51 -12.90
CA VAL A 110 -3.80 1.90 -11.57
C VAL A 110 -2.27 1.97 -11.55
N LEU A 111 -1.57 1.02 -12.18
CA LEU A 111 -0.11 1.09 -12.27
C LEU A 111 0.39 2.33 -13.02
N LEU A 112 -0.23 2.65 -14.16
CA LEU A 112 0.12 3.85 -14.92
C LEU A 112 -0.17 5.13 -14.11
N TYR A 113 -1.29 5.15 -13.40
CA TYR A 113 -1.64 6.27 -12.53
C TYR A 113 -0.67 6.44 -11.36
N SER A 114 -0.30 5.35 -10.68
CA SER A 114 0.71 5.36 -9.61
C SER A 114 2.08 5.81 -10.10
N ALA A 115 2.50 5.36 -11.29
CA ALA A 115 3.75 5.79 -11.91
C ALA A 115 3.71 7.30 -12.23
N TYR A 116 2.58 7.80 -12.71
CA TYR A 116 2.37 9.22 -12.97
C TYR A 116 2.43 10.07 -11.70
N LEU A 117 1.76 9.62 -10.62
CA LEU A 117 1.76 10.32 -9.34
C LEU A 117 3.15 10.34 -8.68
N SER A 118 3.86 9.22 -8.73
CA SER A 118 5.23 9.10 -8.21
C SER A 118 6.21 10.02 -8.95
N SER A 119 5.97 10.27 -10.24
CA SER A 119 6.79 11.18 -11.05
C SER A 119 6.55 12.66 -10.73
N ARG A 120 5.49 13.01 -9.99
CA ARG A 120 5.22 14.40 -9.61
C ARG A 120 6.04 14.81 -8.38
N PRO A 121 6.63 16.02 -8.37
CA PRO A 121 7.36 16.51 -7.21
C PRO A 121 6.44 16.56 -5.97
N HIS A 122 6.80 15.81 -4.93
CA HIS A 122 6.18 15.98 -3.61
C HIS A 122 6.56 17.36 -3.07
N HIS A 123 5.59 18.26 -3.08
CA HIS A 123 5.74 19.52 -2.37
C HIS A 123 5.51 19.22 -0.89
N ALA A 124 6.55 19.38 -0.08
CA ALA A 124 6.41 19.38 1.37
C ALA A 124 5.44 20.51 1.73
N GLN A 125 4.20 20.15 2.04
CA GLN A 125 3.22 21.11 2.51
C GLN A 125 3.58 21.47 3.95
N THR A 126 4.32 22.55 4.13
CA THR A 126 4.36 23.30 5.39
C THR A 126 2.99 23.97 5.55
N GLY A 127 2.02 23.23 6.11
CA GLY A 127 0.63 23.66 6.24
C GLY A 127 0.32 24.21 7.63
N ASP A 128 -0.35 25.35 7.64
CA ASP A 128 -0.78 26.19 8.77
C ASP A 128 -1.58 25.49 9.89
N ASP A 129 -1.45 26.09 11.07
CA ASP A 129 -1.92 25.76 12.43
C ASP A 129 -3.45 25.69 12.66
N HIS A 130 -4.25 25.20 11.69
CA HIS A 130 -5.69 25.01 11.88
C HIS A 130 -6.04 23.53 12.12
N PRO A 131 -6.06 23.06 13.39
CA PRO A 131 -6.36 21.68 13.71
C PRO A 131 -7.81 21.32 13.36
N ASP A 132 -7.99 20.18 12.70
CA ASP A 132 -9.30 19.69 12.29
C ASP A 132 -10.09 19.17 13.51
N SER A 133 -11.40 19.46 13.57
CA SER A 133 -12.24 19.17 14.75
C SER A 133 -12.27 17.68 15.12
N LEU A 134 -12.16 16.80 14.12
CA LEU A 134 -12.09 15.35 14.32
C LEU A 134 -10.70 14.91 14.79
N ALA A 135 -9.62 15.54 14.33
CA ALA A 135 -8.26 15.24 14.79
C ALA A 135 -8.11 15.55 16.29
N VAL A 136 -8.62 16.70 16.73
CA VAL A 136 -8.64 17.10 18.15
C VAL A 136 -9.52 16.15 18.97
N ARG A 137 -10.72 15.81 18.47
CA ARG A 137 -11.67 14.93 19.17
C ARG A 137 -11.14 13.52 19.35
N LEU A 138 -10.41 13.00 18.36
CA LEU A 138 -9.78 11.68 18.42
C LEU A 138 -8.37 11.71 19.06
N ARG A 139 -7.86 12.88 19.46
CA ARG A 139 -6.49 13.09 19.99
C ARG A 139 -5.43 12.40 19.11
N MET A 140 -5.45 12.72 17.83
CA MET A 140 -4.57 12.14 16.82
C MET A 140 -3.23 12.86 16.69
N ASP A 141 -3.06 14.02 17.32
CA ASP A 141 -1.79 14.75 17.30
C ASP A 141 -0.65 13.95 17.95
N GLY A 142 0.57 14.13 17.46
CA GLY A 142 1.73 13.37 17.91
C GLY A 142 3.05 14.06 17.64
N SER A 143 4.14 13.36 17.91
CA SER A 143 5.51 13.80 17.64
C SER A 143 6.33 12.66 17.07
N TYR A 144 7.25 12.95 16.16
CA TYR A 144 8.19 11.96 15.62
C TYR A 144 9.65 12.40 15.87
N PRO A 145 10.59 11.45 16.03
CA PRO A 145 11.99 11.76 16.27
C PRO A 145 12.67 12.27 14.99
N THR A 146 13.43 13.36 15.10
CA THR A 146 14.31 13.87 14.04
C THR A 146 15.73 14.02 14.55
N THR A 147 16.70 14.17 13.64
CA THR A 147 18.11 14.41 13.98
C THR A 147 18.31 15.66 14.87
N ASN A 148 17.37 16.61 14.83
CA ASN A 148 17.40 17.87 15.58
C ASN A 148 16.46 17.88 16.81
N GLY A 149 15.83 16.74 17.15
CA GLY A 149 14.89 16.63 18.28
C GLY A 149 13.50 16.12 17.89
N LEU A 150 12.56 16.17 18.82
CA LEU A 150 11.16 15.77 18.56
C LEU A 150 10.42 16.89 17.84
N VAL A 151 9.80 16.59 16.70
CA VAL A 151 8.94 17.52 15.96
C VAL A 151 7.49 17.11 16.17
N SER A 152 6.71 18.00 16.77
CA SER A 152 5.26 17.82 16.94
C SER A 152 4.53 18.14 15.64
N TYR A 153 3.47 17.40 15.35
CA TYR A 153 2.63 17.64 14.19
C TYR A 153 1.15 17.57 14.56
N HIS A 154 0.35 18.29 13.77
CA HIS A 154 -1.11 18.26 13.83
C HIS A 154 -1.68 17.50 12.64
N VAL A 155 -2.76 16.76 12.89
CA VAL A 155 -3.44 15.98 11.84
C VAL A 155 -4.52 16.83 11.19
N HIS A 156 -4.53 16.85 9.86
CA HIS A 156 -5.51 17.59 9.07
C HIS A 156 -6.30 16.66 8.14
N ALA A 157 -7.50 17.11 7.74
CA ALA A 157 -8.34 16.47 6.72
C ALA A 157 -8.67 15.00 7.03
N VAL A 158 -9.01 14.68 8.28
CA VAL A 158 -9.30 13.31 8.75
C VAL A 158 -10.39 12.63 7.92
N PRO A 159 -11.54 13.28 7.59
CA PRO A 159 -12.56 12.67 6.73
C PRO A 159 -12.05 12.34 5.34
N THR A 160 -11.28 13.26 4.74
CA THR A 160 -10.75 13.10 3.40
C THR A 160 -9.74 11.96 3.36
N GLY A 161 -8.86 11.86 4.37
CA GLY A 161 -7.95 10.73 4.55
C GLY A 161 -8.69 9.40 4.69
N PHE A 162 -9.76 9.37 5.50
CA PHE A 162 -10.58 8.16 5.67
C PHE A 162 -11.25 7.72 4.35
N SER A 163 -11.88 8.65 3.62
CA SER A 163 -12.50 8.35 2.33
C SER A 163 -11.48 7.89 1.29
N LEU A 164 -10.30 8.51 1.28
CA LEU A 164 -9.22 8.11 0.37
C LEU A 164 -8.71 6.71 0.69
N MET A 165 -8.50 6.38 1.97
CA MET A 165 -8.10 5.06 2.41
C MET A 165 -9.15 3.99 2.12
N PHE A 166 -10.44 4.32 2.27
CA PHE A 166 -11.51 3.42 1.87
C PHE A 166 -11.48 3.10 0.36
N LEU A 167 -11.27 4.11 -0.49
CA LEU A 167 -11.12 3.90 -1.94
C LEU A 167 -9.85 3.13 -2.28
N ALA A 168 -8.73 3.45 -1.63
CA ALA A 168 -7.46 2.75 -1.80
C ALA A 168 -7.57 1.28 -1.38
N GLY A 169 -8.23 1.01 -0.25
CA GLY A 169 -8.58 -0.34 0.20
C GLY A 169 -9.42 -1.08 -0.83
N GLY A 170 -10.46 -0.44 -1.39
CA GLY A 170 -11.27 -1.01 -2.46
C GLY A 170 -10.46 -1.40 -3.69
N LEU A 171 -9.55 -0.54 -4.15
CA LEU A 171 -8.65 -0.84 -5.25
C LEU A 171 -7.66 -1.95 -4.89
N SER A 172 -7.10 -1.93 -3.68
CA SER A 172 -6.15 -2.93 -3.18
C SER A 172 -6.80 -4.30 -3.05
N GLY A 173 -8.01 -4.40 -2.50
CA GLY A 173 -8.77 -5.65 -2.42
C GLY A 173 -9.18 -6.21 -3.79
N LEU A 174 -9.42 -5.32 -4.77
CA LEU A 174 -9.73 -5.72 -6.15
C LEU A 174 -8.48 -6.22 -6.91
N LEU A 175 -7.33 -5.59 -6.66
CA LEU A 175 -6.12 -5.71 -7.50
C LEU A 175 -4.97 -6.47 -6.84
N GLY A 176 -5.03 -6.72 -5.54
CA GLY A 176 -4.00 -7.39 -4.75
C GLY A 176 -2.67 -6.64 -4.64
N ILE A 177 -2.68 -5.31 -4.80
CA ILE A 177 -1.47 -4.48 -4.81
C ILE A 177 -1.03 -3.98 -3.43
N GLY A 178 -1.81 -4.22 -2.37
CA GLY A 178 -1.58 -3.56 -1.09
C GLY A 178 -2.07 -2.11 -1.10
N SER A 179 -2.43 -1.60 0.07
CA SER A 179 -2.92 -0.25 0.33
C SER A 179 -2.32 0.29 1.61
#